data_AF-A0A7Y4B4P8-F1
#
_entry.id   AF-A0A7Y4B4P8-F1
#
_cell.length_a   1.000
_cell.length_b   1.000
_cell.length_c   1.000
_cell.angle_alpha   90.00
_cell.angle_beta   90.00
_cell.angle_gamma   90.00
#
_symmetry.space_group_name_H-M   'P 1'
#
loop_
_entity.id
_entity.type
_entity.pdbx_description
1 polymer ?
#
loop_
_entity_poly.entity_id
_entity_poly.type
_entity_poly.pdbx_seq_one_letter_code
_entity_poly.pdbx_strand_id
1 'polypeptide(L)'
;MIIDSSNLSLQHQSLRQSESRHYERSDEDKIKALMERSDKQEQVSHVSPKETLEKTEAKLAEIKAWYESLKDAEVVSKQSVLSSLNEAFSDPQVKREAMWYAFHEAKSAKGNEQPQSDLLKVLKQELLGNFSGQLIAEPPADKTALKAMLAQHFPLGAQKEQALWHCWAELKSLPDMASTLDMVRDELSFMIQKNAMVKNIMTHSHKLDLS
;
A
#
# COMPACT_ATOMS: atom_id res chain seq x y z
N MET A 1 -30.76 -74.62 -14.71
CA MET A 1 -30.28 -75.49 -13.61
C MET A 1 -29.09 -76.24 -14.15
N ILE A 2 -27.87 -76.22 -13.62
CA ILE A 2 -27.18 -75.60 -12.47
C ILE A 2 -25.71 -75.50 -12.94
N ILE A 3 -24.97 -74.45 -12.60
CA ILE A 3 -23.50 -74.53 -12.59
C ILE A 3 -23.01 -73.99 -11.25
N ASP A 4 -22.21 -74.83 -10.60
CA ASP A 4 -21.64 -74.70 -9.26
C ASP A 4 -20.82 -73.43 -9.03
N SER A 5 -21.07 -72.86 -7.86
CA SER A 5 -20.16 -71.99 -7.13
C SER A 5 -19.06 -72.83 -6.49
N SER A 6 -17.79 -72.44 -6.64
CA SER A 6 -16.77 -72.40 -5.56
C SER A 6 -15.34 -72.42 -6.14
N ASN A 7 -14.80 -71.24 -6.45
CA ASN A 7 -13.41 -70.93 -6.16
C ASN A 7 -13.15 -69.45 -6.43
N LEU A 8 -12.95 -68.65 -5.37
CA LEU A 8 -12.03 -67.52 -5.33
C LEU A 8 -12.14 -66.90 -3.92
N SER A 9 -11.40 -67.46 -2.98
CA SER A 9 -11.04 -66.78 -1.74
C SER A 9 -9.54 -66.50 -1.80
N LEU A 10 -9.14 -65.34 -1.25
CA LEU A 10 -7.77 -64.83 -1.03
C LEU A 10 -7.15 -63.98 -2.14
N GLN A 11 -7.59 -62.72 -2.28
CA GLN A 11 -6.67 -61.66 -2.75
C GLN A 11 -7.12 -60.20 -2.50
N HIS A 12 -7.75 -59.89 -1.35
CA HIS A 12 -8.22 -58.52 -1.09
C HIS A 12 -7.71 -57.83 0.19
N GLN A 13 -6.76 -58.43 0.93
CA GLN A 13 -6.27 -57.85 2.19
C GLN A 13 -4.91 -57.13 2.13
N SER A 14 -4.13 -57.25 1.04
CA SER A 14 -2.75 -56.71 1.02
C SER A 14 -2.63 -55.29 0.46
N LEU A 15 -3.55 -54.82 -0.40
CA LEU A 15 -3.44 -53.50 -1.04
C LEU A 15 -3.69 -52.31 -0.09
N ARG A 16 -4.64 -52.42 0.85
CA ARG A 16 -5.00 -51.28 1.73
C ARG A 16 -3.92 -50.88 2.75
N GLN A 17 -3.03 -51.78 3.15
CA GLN A 17 -1.96 -51.42 4.10
C GLN A 17 -0.81 -50.65 3.44
N SER A 18 -0.61 -50.84 2.13
CA SER A 18 0.47 -50.18 1.39
C SER A 18 0.16 -48.71 1.05
N GLU A 19 -1.11 -48.40 0.76
CA GLU A 19 -1.56 -47.02 0.47
C GLU A 19 -1.53 -46.14 1.72
N SER A 20 -2.01 -46.63 2.87
CA SER A 20 -2.01 -45.86 4.12
C SER A 20 -0.61 -45.45 4.58
N ARG A 21 0.37 -46.36 4.45
CA ARG A 21 1.78 -46.08 4.77
C ARG A 21 2.41 -45.06 3.81
N HIS A 22 1.93 -44.99 2.57
CA HIS A 22 2.42 -44.04 1.57
C HIS A 22 1.90 -42.63 1.82
N TYR A 23 0.66 -42.50 2.32
CA TYR A 23 0.09 -41.22 2.75
C TYR A 23 0.74 -40.69 4.03
N GLU A 24 0.95 -41.52 5.05
CA GLU A 24 1.62 -41.09 6.30
C GLU A 24 3.04 -40.58 6.05
N ARG A 25 3.83 -41.29 5.24
CA ARG A 25 5.21 -40.84 4.91
C ARG A 25 5.24 -39.52 4.15
N SER A 26 4.28 -39.33 3.24
CA SER A 26 4.19 -38.08 2.47
C SER A 26 3.80 -36.88 3.33
N ASP A 27 3.03 -37.10 4.39
CA ASP A 27 2.62 -36.01 5.29
C ASP A 27 3.68 -35.74 6.36
N GLU A 28 4.41 -36.76 6.85
CA GLU A 28 5.59 -36.57 7.69
C GLU A 28 6.65 -35.71 6.99
N ASP A 29 6.95 -35.98 5.73
CA ASP A 29 7.92 -35.20 4.95
C ASP A 29 7.44 -33.75 4.72
N LYS A 30 6.13 -33.53 4.52
CA LYS A 30 5.55 -32.18 4.40
C LYS A 30 5.60 -31.41 5.72
N ILE A 31 5.29 -32.06 6.84
CA ILE A 31 5.34 -31.45 8.17
C ILE A 31 6.78 -31.11 8.53
N LYS A 32 7.73 -32.01 8.25
CA LYS A 32 9.15 -31.77 8.45
C LYS A 32 9.66 -30.62 7.59
N ALA A 33 9.24 -30.55 6.32
CA ALA A 33 9.58 -29.43 5.43
C ALA A 33 8.97 -28.10 5.89
N LEU A 34 7.77 -28.13 6.50
CA LEU A 34 7.15 -26.94 7.10
C LEU A 34 7.89 -26.48 8.36
N MET A 35 8.31 -27.42 9.23
CA MET A 35 9.08 -27.09 10.43
C MET A 35 10.47 -26.55 10.09
N GLU A 36 11.20 -27.20 9.16
CA GLU A 36 12.51 -26.70 8.71
C GLU A 36 12.43 -25.34 8.01
N ARG A 37 11.27 -25.01 7.40
CA ARG A 37 11.03 -23.70 6.78
C ARG A 37 10.70 -22.64 7.84
N SER A 38 9.99 -22.98 8.90
CA SER A 38 9.78 -22.11 10.07
C SER A 38 11.09 -21.82 10.80
N ASP A 39 11.93 -22.83 11.02
CA ASP A 39 13.24 -22.67 11.68
C ASP A 39 14.19 -21.78 10.85
N LYS A 40 14.10 -21.84 9.52
CA LYS A 40 14.82 -20.93 8.63
C LYS A 40 14.22 -19.52 8.56
N GLN A 41 12.93 -19.36 8.84
CA GLN A 41 12.28 -18.06 8.93
C GLN A 41 12.60 -17.34 10.25
N GLU A 42 12.82 -18.08 11.34
CA GLU A 42 13.23 -17.53 12.63
C GLU A 42 14.64 -16.93 12.62
N GLN A 43 15.53 -17.38 11.73
CA GLN A 43 16.89 -16.82 11.62
C GLN A 43 16.98 -15.48 10.85
N VAL A 44 15.93 -15.00 10.18
CA VAL A 44 16.02 -13.80 9.32
C VAL A 44 15.35 -12.55 9.90
N SER A 45 14.61 -12.61 11.02
CA SER A 45 14.09 -11.37 11.63
C SER A 45 14.00 -11.39 13.15
N HIS A 46 15.14 -11.33 13.83
CA HIS A 46 15.20 -10.85 15.20
C HIS A 46 15.18 -9.32 15.24
N VAL A 47 14.02 -8.72 14.96
CA VAL A 47 13.68 -7.38 15.48
C VAL A 47 12.39 -7.56 16.27
N SER A 48 12.45 -7.32 17.57
CA SER A 48 11.28 -7.46 18.43
C SER A 48 10.17 -6.53 17.93
N PRO A 49 8.91 -6.98 17.81
CA PRO A 49 7.79 -6.11 17.45
C PRO A 49 7.70 -4.84 18.31
N LYS A 50 8.16 -4.90 19.57
CA LYS A 50 8.24 -3.74 20.46
C LYS A 50 9.27 -2.70 20.03
N GLU A 51 10.46 -3.11 19.61
CA GLU A 51 11.51 -2.19 19.15
C GLU A 51 11.14 -1.51 17.83
N THR A 52 10.41 -2.21 16.97
CA THR A 52 9.86 -1.62 15.74
C THR A 52 8.81 -0.56 16.07
N LEU A 53 7.95 -0.83 17.05
CA LEU A 53 6.87 0.07 17.46
C LEU A 53 7.43 1.36 18.10
N GLU A 54 8.38 1.23 19.03
CA GLU A 54 9.04 2.38 19.67
C GLU A 54 9.77 3.27 18.66
N LYS A 55 10.46 2.68 17.67
CA LYS A 55 11.09 3.44 16.58
C LYS A 55 10.07 4.17 15.71
N THR A 56 8.93 3.55 15.41
CA THR A 56 7.87 4.20 14.63
C THR A 56 7.21 5.34 15.39
N GLU A 57 7.03 5.20 16.71
CA GLU A 57 6.46 6.24 17.57
C GLU A 57 7.41 7.44 17.71
N ALA A 58 8.71 7.20 17.92
CA ALA A 58 9.72 8.25 17.98
C ALA A 58 9.78 9.05 16.67
N LYS A 59 9.82 8.35 15.52
CA LYS A 59 9.76 8.96 14.19
C LYS A 59 8.50 9.80 14.00
N LEU A 60 7.34 9.30 14.42
CA LEU A 60 6.08 10.05 14.33
C LEU A 60 6.12 11.32 15.20
N ALA A 61 6.72 11.24 16.39
CA ALA A 61 6.87 12.39 17.28
C ALA A 61 7.75 13.49 16.66
N GLU A 62 8.85 13.12 16.00
CA GLU A 62 9.71 14.05 15.27
C GLU A 62 8.95 14.73 14.10
N ILE A 63 8.21 13.95 13.31
CA ILE A 63 7.37 14.45 12.21
C ILE A 63 6.32 15.46 12.73
N LYS A 64 5.69 15.15 13.86
CA LYS A 64 4.71 16.04 14.49
C LYS A 64 5.34 17.34 14.99
N ALA A 65 6.47 17.25 15.68
CA ALA A 65 7.19 18.42 16.18
C ALA A 65 7.63 19.34 15.04
N TRP A 66 8.08 18.75 13.92
CA TRP A 66 8.41 19.50 12.71
C TRP A 66 7.18 20.16 12.07
N TYR A 67 6.03 19.50 12.04
CA TYR A 67 4.80 20.11 11.51
C TYR A 67 4.32 21.30 12.37
N GLU A 68 4.34 21.18 13.70
CA GLU A 68 3.93 22.29 14.58
C GLU A 68 4.86 23.51 14.41
N SER A 69 6.16 23.30 14.23
CA SER A 69 7.09 24.42 13.95
C SER A 69 6.84 25.09 12.60
N LEU A 70 6.34 24.36 11.60
CA LEU A 70 5.91 24.92 10.32
C LEU A 70 4.56 25.63 10.39
N LYS A 71 3.65 25.14 11.23
CA LYS A 71 2.30 25.70 11.39
C LYS A 71 2.34 27.09 12.04
N ASP A 72 3.24 27.28 13.01
CA ASP A 72 3.44 28.56 13.70
C ASP A 72 4.27 29.57 12.88
N ALA A 73 4.76 29.18 11.70
CA ALA A 73 5.57 30.05 10.85
C ALA A 73 4.71 31.14 10.18
N GLU A 74 5.10 32.40 10.37
CA GLU A 74 4.40 33.58 9.84
C GLU A 74 4.44 33.67 8.31
N VAL A 75 5.47 33.09 7.67
CA VAL A 75 5.62 33.06 6.21
C VAL A 75 5.91 31.63 5.74
N VAL A 76 4.98 31.09 4.96
CA VAL A 76 5.13 29.77 4.35
C VAL A 76 5.51 29.93 2.87
N SER A 77 6.75 29.57 2.53
CA SER A 77 7.21 29.48 1.15
C SER A 77 7.73 28.07 0.83
N LYS A 78 7.72 27.70 -0.46
CA LYS A 78 8.30 26.43 -0.94
C LYS A 78 9.72 26.22 -0.43
N GLN A 79 10.56 27.25 -0.54
CA GLN A 79 11.95 27.15 -0.14
C GLN A 79 12.10 26.99 1.38
N SER A 80 11.30 27.70 2.17
CA SER A 80 11.29 27.55 3.64
C SER A 80 10.88 26.14 4.07
N VAL A 81 9.84 25.57 3.46
CA VAL A 81 9.36 24.21 3.76
C VAL A 81 10.41 23.17 3.39
N LEU A 82 11.02 23.27 2.21
CA LEU A 82 12.03 22.32 1.76
C LEU A 82 13.34 22.42 2.56
N SER A 83 13.78 23.61 2.92
CA SER A 83 14.96 23.79 3.78
C SER A 83 14.73 23.19 5.17
N SER A 84 13.61 23.54 5.82
CA SER A 84 13.22 22.97 7.12
C SER A 84 13.12 21.44 7.08
N LEU A 85 12.53 20.88 6.01
CA LEU A 85 12.43 19.43 5.82
C LEU A 85 13.81 18.75 5.68
N ASN A 86 14.75 19.39 4.96
CA ASN A 86 16.09 18.88 4.75
C ASN A 86 16.98 19.00 6.00
N GLU A 87 16.71 19.98 6.86
CA GLU A 87 17.38 20.13 8.15
C GLU A 87 16.84 19.13 9.18
N ALA A 88 15.52 18.90 9.21
CA ALA A 88 14.87 18.03 10.18
C ALA A 88 15.10 16.53 9.90
N PHE A 89 15.17 16.13 8.63
CA PHE A 89 15.26 14.71 8.26
C PHE A 89 16.38 14.48 7.26
N SER A 90 17.09 13.35 7.39
CA SER A 90 18.09 12.93 6.41
C SER A 90 17.55 11.88 5.43
N ASP A 91 16.70 10.97 5.90
CA ASP A 91 16.13 9.87 5.10
C ASP A 91 15.06 10.38 4.12
N PRO A 92 15.21 10.16 2.80
CA PRO A 92 14.22 10.51 1.78
C PRO A 92 12.82 9.93 2.03
N GLN A 93 12.72 8.74 2.62
CA GLN A 93 11.43 8.14 2.95
C GLN A 93 10.75 8.89 4.09
N VAL A 94 11.49 9.22 5.15
CA VAL A 94 10.98 10.01 6.28
C VAL A 94 10.57 11.40 5.81
N LYS A 95 11.35 12.04 4.93
CA LYS A 95 10.98 13.32 4.31
C LYS A 95 9.64 13.24 3.59
N ARG A 96 9.43 12.20 2.79
CA ARG A 96 8.18 11.99 2.06
C ARG A 96 7.00 11.76 3.01
N GLU A 97 7.19 10.95 4.05
CA GLU A 97 6.17 10.72 5.08
C GLU A 97 5.83 11.99 5.85
N ALA A 98 6.83 12.80 6.22
CA ALA A 98 6.63 14.08 6.89
C ALA A 98 5.83 15.06 6.03
N MET A 99 6.18 15.19 4.74
CA MET A 99 5.39 16.01 3.79
C MET A 99 3.95 15.52 3.67
N TRP A 100 3.73 14.21 3.59
CA TRP A 100 2.38 13.66 3.59
C TRP A 100 1.65 13.93 4.89
N TYR A 101 2.30 13.80 6.05
CA TYR A 101 1.71 14.12 7.35
C TYR A 101 1.24 15.59 7.39
N ALA A 102 2.14 16.52 7.08
CA ALA A 102 1.83 17.95 7.03
C ALA A 102 0.70 18.27 6.05
N PHE A 103 0.66 17.60 4.89
CA PHE A 103 -0.41 17.79 3.91
C PHE A 103 -1.79 17.38 4.46
N HIS A 104 -1.86 16.25 5.16
CA HIS A 104 -3.13 15.78 5.73
C HIS A 104 -3.57 16.65 6.91
N GLU A 105 -2.65 17.08 7.78
CA GLU A 105 -2.95 17.97 8.90
C GLU A 105 -3.39 19.35 8.41
N ALA A 106 -2.66 19.96 7.47
CA ALA A 106 -3.03 21.25 6.88
C ALA A 106 -4.39 21.20 6.16
N LYS A 107 -4.73 20.05 5.55
CA LYS A 107 -6.05 19.82 4.93
C LYS A 107 -7.17 19.61 5.97
N SER A 108 -6.83 19.05 7.13
CA SER A 108 -7.77 18.75 8.22
C SER A 108 -8.03 19.98 9.12
N ALA A 109 -7.08 20.91 9.17
CA ALA A 109 -7.18 22.15 9.92
C ALA A 109 -8.44 22.93 9.51
N LYS A 110 -9.48 22.88 10.35
CA LYS A 110 -10.71 23.67 10.18
C LYS A 110 -10.41 25.12 10.58
N GLY A 111 -9.94 25.91 9.63
CA GLY A 111 -9.73 27.34 9.82
C GLY A 111 -9.12 27.96 8.57
N ASN A 112 -9.76 28.99 8.02
CA ASN A 112 -9.26 29.75 6.87
C ASN A 112 -8.11 30.69 7.27
N GLU A 113 -7.11 30.18 7.98
CA GLU A 113 -5.88 30.93 8.20
C GLU A 113 -5.09 30.91 6.89
N GLN A 114 -4.91 32.08 6.29
CA GLN A 114 -4.19 32.25 5.02
C GLN A 114 -2.85 31.48 4.96
N PRO A 115 -2.03 31.42 6.02
CA PRO A 115 -0.77 30.64 6.02
C PRO A 115 -0.98 29.14 5.80
N GLN A 116 -2.06 28.56 6.33
CA GLN A 116 -2.40 27.14 6.14
C GLN A 116 -2.83 26.86 4.69
N SER A 117 -3.52 27.81 4.06
CA SER A 117 -3.87 27.71 2.64
C SER A 117 -2.64 27.68 1.74
N ASP A 118 -1.65 28.53 2.02
CA ASP A 118 -0.44 28.62 1.23
C ASP A 118 0.50 27.44 1.49
N LEU A 119 0.60 26.95 2.73
CA LEU A 119 1.25 25.68 3.07
C LEU A 119 0.64 24.52 2.28
N LEU A 120 -0.69 24.41 2.27
CA LEU A 120 -1.38 23.34 1.56
C LEU A 120 -1.10 23.38 0.05
N LYS A 121 -1.06 24.57 -0.57
CA LYS A 121 -0.71 24.72 -1.99
C LYS A 121 0.72 24.26 -2.27
N VAL A 122 1.67 24.71 -1.46
CA VAL A 122 3.09 24.32 -1.57
C VAL A 122 3.24 22.82 -1.46
N LEU A 123 2.70 22.22 -0.39
CA LEU A 123 2.78 20.77 -0.15
C LEU A 123 2.12 19.97 -1.27
N LYS A 124 0.96 20.42 -1.76
CA LYS A 124 0.27 19.77 -2.88
C LYS A 124 1.13 19.78 -4.14
N GLN A 125 1.74 20.92 -4.46
CA GLN A 125 2.59 21.05 -5.64
C GLN A 125 3.84 20.16 -5.55
N GLU A 126 4.51 20.12 -4.39
CA GLU A 126 5.70 19.30 -4.21
C GLU A 126 5.39 17.79 -4.23
N LEU A 127 4.29 17.38 -3.60
CA LEU A 127 3.92 15.97 -3.51
C LEU A 127 3.35 15.40 -4.81
N LEU A 128 2.57 16.21 -5.54
CA LEU A 128 1.74 15.72 -6.64
C LEU A 128 2.12 16.33 -8.00
N GLY A 129 2.62 17.56 -8.01
CA GLY A 129 2.89 18.31 -9.25
C GLY A 129 4.02 17.72 -10.10
N ASN A 130 5.01 17.09 -9.47
CA ASN A 130 6.07 16.39 -10.21
C ASN A 130 5.51 15.23 -11.06
N PHE A 131 4.53 14.50 -10.51
CA PHE A 131 3.93 13.37 -11.20
C PHE A 131 3.00 13.83 -12.34
N SER A 132 2.21 14.88 -12.14
CA SER A 132 1.39 15.43 -13.23
C SER A 132 2.24 16.03 -14.35
N GLY A 133 3.33 16.74 -14.00
CA GLY A 133 4.31 17.22 -14.97
C GLY A 133 4.95 16.09 -15.78
N GLN A 134 5.27 14.97 -15.14
CA GLN A 134 5.78 13.78 -15.81
C GLN A 134 4.75 13.16 -16.75
N LEU A 135 3.48 13.05 -16.35
CA LEU A 135 2.42 12.54 -17.23
C LEU A 135 2.19 13.43 -18.47
N ILE A 136 2.39 14.74 -18.35
CA ILE A 136 2.29 15.68 -19.46
C ILE A 136 3.51 15.56 -20.39
N ALA A 137 4.71 15.44 -19.83
CA ALA A 137 5.95 15.34 -20.60
C ALA A 137 6.09 13.98 -21.30
N GLU A 138 5.72 12.90 -20.62
CA GLU A 138 5.83 11.52 -21.08
C GLU A 138 4.48 10.80 -20.84
N PRO A 139 3.50 10.99 -21.75
CA PRO A 139 2.22 10.33 -21.65
C PRO A 139 2.38 8.80 -21.67
N PRO A 140 1.74 8.06 -20.73
CA PRO A 140 1.83 6.61 -20.69
C PRO A 140 1.19 6.01 -21.94
N ALA A 141 1.83 4.99 -22.52
CA ALA A 141 1.32 4.29 -23.69
C ALA A 141 0.05 3.48 -23.40
N ASP A 142 -0.08 2.97 -22.17
CA ASP A 142 -1.22 2.17 -21.74
C ASP A 142 -1.51 2.29 -20.23
N LYS A 143 -2.59 1.64 -19.78
CA LYS A 143 -3.00 1.59 -18.37
C LYS A 143 -1.97 0.90 -17.48
N THR A 144 -1.19 -0.04 -18.01
CA THR A 144 -0.18 -0.78 -17.25
C THR A 144 1.01 0.12 -16.94
N ALA A 145 1.45 0.92 -17.91
CA ALA A 145 2.48 1.94 -17.75
C ALA A 145 2.07 2.99 -16.71
N LEU A 146 0.82 3.49 -16.78
CA LEU A 146 0.30 4.42 -15.76
C LEU A 146 0.35 3.82 -14.35
N LYS A 147 -0.06 2.56 -14.18
CA LYS A 147 0.01 1.86 -12.89
C LYS A 147 1.44 1.68 -12.38
N ALA A 148 2.39 1.39 -13.28
CA ALA A 148 3.79 1.26 -12.94
C ALA A 148 4.36 2.60 -12.45
N MET A 149 4.08 3.70 -13.16
CA MET A 149 4.49 5.04 -12.75
C MET A 149 3.88 5.40 -11.37
N LEU A 150 2.57 5.16 -11.17
CA LEU A 150 1.93 5.38 -9.88
C LEU A 150 2.58 4.58 -8.74
N ALA A 151 2.97 3.32 -8.99
CA ALA A 151 3.60 2.47 -7.99
C ALA A 151 5.02 2.94 -7.61
N GLN A 152 5.76 3.51 -8.56
CA GLN A 152 7.09 4.08 -8.31
C GLN A 152 7.03 5.34 -7.44
N HIS A 153 6.01 6.18 -7.64
CA HIS A 153 5.89 7.46 -6.94
C HIS A 153 5.11 7.36 -5.62
N PHE A 154 4.10 6.49 -5.56
CA PHE A 154 3.14 6.46 -4.45
C PHE A 154 2.99 5.03 -3.91
N PRO A 155 3.57 4.71 -2.74
CA PRO A 155 3.42 3.38 -2.15
C PRO A 155 1.99 3.09 -1.67
N LEU A 156 1.24 4.11 -1.21
CA LEU A 156 -0.08 3.91 -0.60
C LEU A 156 -1.23 4.14 -1.58
N GLY A 157 -2.31 3.35 -1.44
CA GLY A 157 -3.52 3.48 -2.26
C GLY A 157 -4.17 4.86 -2.17
N ALA A 158 -4.21 5.45 -0.98
CA ALA A 158 -4.75 6.80 -0.78
C ALA A 158 -3.91 7.88 -1.49
N GLN A 159 -2.58 7.72 -1.50
CA GLN A 159 -1.67 8.64 -2.20
C GLN A 159 -1.85 8.54 -3.72
N LYS A 160 -1.99 7.33 -4.27
CA LYS A 160 -2.30 7.10 -5.68
C LYS A 160 -3.60 7.78 -6.08
N GLU A 161 -4.65 7.65 -5.27
CA GLU A 161 -5.94 8.31 -5.52
C GLU A 161 -5.82 9.84 -5.49
N GLN A 162 -5.11 10.43 -4.51
CA GLN A 162 -4.87 11.88 -4.46
C GLN A 162 -4.08 12.38 -5.69
N ALA A 163 -3.06 11.64 -6.11
CA ALA A 163 -2.27 11.96 -7.30
C ALA A 163 -3.12 11.95 -8.56
N LEU A 164 -3.95 10.91 -8.75
CA LEU A 164 -4.87 10.80 -9.88
C LEU A 164 -5.92 11.92 -9.89
N TRP A 165 -6.47 12.29 -8.73
CA TRP A 165 -7.36 13.45 -8.60
C TRP A 165 -6.68 14.74 -9.05
N HIS A 166 -5.43 14.95 -8.64
CA HIS A 166 -4.67 16.13 -9.01
C HIS A 166 -4.37 16.15 -10.51
N CYS A 167 -3.90 15.03 -11.08
CA CYS A 167 -3.60 14.91 -12.50
C CYS A 167 -4.85 15.13 -13.34
N TRP A 168 -5.98 14.53 -12.97
CA TRP A 168 -7.26 14.76 -13.66
C TRP A 168 -7.64 16.25 -13.66
N ALA A 169 -7.43 16.96 -12.56
CA ALA A 169 -7.73 18.38 -12.46
C ALA A 169 -6.82 19.26 -13.35
N GLU A 170 -5.58 18.86 -13.60
CA GLU A 170 -4.65 19.58 -14.48
C GLU A 170 -4.82 19.20 -15.96
N LEU A 171 -5.01 17.91 -16.25
CA LEU A 171 -5.14 17.38 -17.61
C LEU A 171 -6.46 17.77 -18.27
N LYS A 172 -7.55 17.97 -17.49
CA LYS A 172 -8.86 18.34 -18.06
C LYS A 172 -8.88 19.68 -18.80
N SER A 173 -7.92 20.57 -18.54
CA SER A 173 -7.78 21.82 -19.27
C SER A 173 -6.90 21.71 -20.52
N LEU A 174 -6.31 20.54 -20.78
CA LEU A 174 -5.41 20.29 -21.90
C LEU A 174 -6.10 19.39 -22.95
N PRO A 175 -6.55 19.95 -24.09
CA PRO A 175 -7.29 19.18 -25.10
C PRO A 175 -6.44 18.09 -25.75
N ASP A 176 -5.13 18.30 -25.87
CA ASP A 176 -4.19 17.36 -26.51
C ASP A 176 -3.95 16.08 -25.68
N MET A 177 -4.40 16.07 -24.41
CA MET A 177 -4.19 14.97 -23.47
C MET A 177 -5.44 14.10 -23.27
N ALA A 178 -6.44 14.17 -24.16
CA ALA A 178 -7.71 13.47 -23.99
C ALA A 178 -7.57 11.96 -23.73
N SER A 179 -6.69 11.28 -24.48
CA SER A 179 -6.44 9.84 -24.29
C SER A 179 -5.83 9.53 -22.91
N THR A 180 -4.87 10.33 -22.46
CA THR A 180 -4.26 10.18 -21.12
C THR A 180 -5.26 10.53 -20.02
N LEU A 181 -6.10 11.55 -20.23
CA LEU A 181 -7.15 11.95 -19.31
C LEU A 181 -8.16 10.82 -19.09
N ASP A 182 -8.56 10.11 -20.15
CA ASP A 182 -9.45 8.95 -20.05
C ASP A 182 -8.80 7.80 -19.25
N MET A 183 -7.51 7.51 -19.49
CA MET A 183 -6.78 6.52 -18.70
C MET A 183 -6.68 6.91 -17.22
N VAL A 184 -6.39 8.18 -16.92
CA VAL A 184 -6.35 8.71 -15.55
C VAL A 184 -7.71 8.62 -14.89
N ARG A 185 -8.80 8.92 -15.60
CA ARG A 185 -10.17 8.83 -15.10
C ARG A 185 -10.58 7.40 -14.78
N ASP A 186 -10.24 6.45 -15.64
CA ASP A 186 -10.51 5.03 -15.44
C ASP A 186 -9.77 4.49 -14.21
N GLU A 187 -8.47 4.78 -14.11
CA GLU A 187 -7.66 4.34 -12.98
C GLU A 187 -8.09 5.01 -11.67
N LEU A 188 -8.49 6.29 -11.72
CA LEU A 188 -9.06 7.00 -10.57
C LEU A 188 -10.33 6.31 -10.06
N SER A 189 -11.23 5.95 -10.98
CA SER A 189 -12.47 5.26 -10.64
C SER A 189 -12.20 3.91 -9.97
N PHE A 190 -11.21 3.17 -10.49
CA PHE A 190 -10.76 1.91 -9.90
C PHE A 190 -10.13 2.12 -8.50
N MET A 191 -9.28 3.13 -8.32
CA MET A 191 -8.65 3.44 -7.04
C MET A 191 -9.66 3.84 -5.95
N ILE A 192 -10.66 4.66 -6.29
CA ILE A 192 -11.73 5.05 -5.36
C ILE A 192 -12.46 3.80 -4.84
N GLN A 193 -12.84 2.89 -5.73
CA GLN A 193 -13.53 1.65 -5.36
C GLN A 193 -12.65 0.76 -4.47
N LYS A 194 -11.39 0.57 -4.87
CA LYS A 194 -10.43 -0.24 -4.12
C LYS A 194 -10.19 0.33 -2.71
N ASN A 195 -9.98 1.64 -2.60
CA ASN A 195 -9.73 2.29 -1.32
C ASN A 195 -10.98 2.27 -0.43
N ALA A 196 -12.17 2.44 -1.00
CA ALA A 196 -13.43 2.29 -0.29
C ALA A 196 -13.61 0.86 0.26
N MET A 197 -13.30 -0.16 -0.55
CA MET A 197 -13.33 -1.56 -0.11
C MET A 197 -12.37 -1.82 1.05
N VAL A 198 -11.12 -1.37 0.94
CA VAL A 198 -10.12 -1.51 2.01
C VAL A 198 -10.58 -0.82 3.29
N LYS A 199 -11.10 0.42 3.18
CA LYS A 199 -11.65 1.16 4.33
C LYS A 199 -12.82 0.42 4.98
N ASN A 200 -13.73 -0.12 4.18
CA ASN A 200 -14.87 -0.89 4.68
C ASN A 200 -14.42 -2.16 5.40
N ILE A 201 -13.46 -2.92 4.84
CA ILE A 201 -12.89 -4.10 5.49
C ILE A 201 -12.24 -3.71 6.81
N MET A 202 -11.44 -2.65 6.85
CA MET A 202 -10.79 -2.21 8.08
C MET A 202 -11.77 -1.72 9.15
N THR A 203 -12.87 -1.07 8.74
CA THR A 203 -13.85 -0.48 9.65
C THR A 203 -14.91 -1.50 10.10
N HIS A 204 -15.20 -2.50 9.29
CA HIS A 204 -16.31 -3.45 9.50
C HIS A 204 -15.85 -4.92 9.56
N SER A 205 -14.55 -5.21 9.63
CA SER A 205 -14.02 -6.57 9.79
C SER A 205 -14.62 -7.32 11.00
N HIS A 206 -14.91 -6.60 12.07
CA HIS A 206 -15.55 -7.12 13.28
C HIS A 206 -17.07 -7.26 13.18
N LYS A 207 -17.68 -6.83 12.07
CA LYS A 207 -19.12 -6.96 11.75
C LYS A 207 -19.37 -7.89 10.56
N LEU A 208 -18.42 -8.76 10.21
CA LEU A 208 -18.71 -9.92 9.36
C LEU A 208 -19.64 -10.84 10.15
N ASP A 209 -20.92 -10.46 10.17
CA ASP A 209 -22.01 -11.21 10.76
C ASP A 209 -22.22 -12.44 9.87
N LEU A 210 -21.47 -13.49 10.16
CA LEU A 210 -21.67 -14.83 9.61
C LEU A 210 -22.80 -15.49 10.43
N SER A 211 -24.01 -14.93 10.29
CA SER A 211 -25.26 -15.53 10.79
C SER A 211 -25.95 -16.31 9.70
#